data_AF-A0A942WLJ4-F1
#
_entry.id   AF-A0A942WLJ4-F1
#
_cell.length_a   1.000
_cell.length_b   1.000
_cell.length_c   1.000
_cell.angle_alpha   90.00
_cell.angle_beta   90.00
_cell.angle_gamma   90.00
#
_symmetry.space_group_name_H-M   'P 1'
#
loop_
_entity.id
_entity.type
_entity.pdbx_description
1 polymer ?
#
loop_
_entity_poly.entity_id
_entity_poly.type
_entity_poly.pdbx_seq_one_letter_code
_entity_poly.pdbx_strand_id
1 'polypeptide(L)'
;MVFNYGETLRIRRDLYTILGKIRYIDTHGKIGYEYKLVKHKNNAEFWLSWDKRRDAYQFSKLCGKALPADMKLVDSGYEMVTGTWGEVDVGTTDTAKYKEYENVDGTATFSVQEWAFETEYSKGFYINKEYVSVEKDSEVTESILDKMDTIKKLKFIGPIGWILGNLLLYMPIFDIKILNDVRDVLTWPYIVAGSIVLGIIVACTFIISRIMR
;
A
#
# COMPACT_ATOMS: atom_id res chain seq x y z
N MET A 1 -14.08 9.31 11.25
CA MET A 1 -14.64 9.17 9.88
C MET A 1 -13.75 8.19 9.13
N VAL A 2 -14.25 7.43 8.16
CA VAL A 2 -13.39 6.55 7.34
C VAL A 2 -13.24 7.18 5.96
N PHE A 3 -12.02 7.51 5.59
CA PHE A 3 -11.70 8.08 4.29
C PHE A 3 -11.38 6.99 3.25
N ASN A 4 -11.44 7.37 1.97
CA ASN A 4 -11.22 6.49 0.83
C ASN A 4 -10.01 6.93 0.00
N TYR A 5 -9.40 5.94 -0.66
CA TYR A 5 -8.35 6.21 -1.65
C TYR A 5 -8.86 7.15 -2.75
N GLY A 6 -8.06 8.16 -3.09
CA GLY A 6 -8.39 9.19 -4.07
C GLY A 6 -9.19 10.36 -3.54
N GLU A 7 -9.69 10.33 -2.29
CA GLU A 7 -10.30 11.51 -1.67
C GLU A 7 -9.23 12.57 -1.38
N THR A 8 -9.63 13.84 -1.50
CA THR A 8 -8.82 14.97 -1.05
C THR A 8 -9.32 15.45 0.30
N LEU A 9 -8.39 15.61 1.23
CA LEU A 9 -8.61 16.14 2.56
C LEU A 9 -8.09 17.57 2.64
N ARG A 10 -8.91 18.45 3.19
CA ARG A 10 -8.47 19.73 3.73
C ARG A 10 -8.04 19.51 5.17
N ILE A 11 -6.75 19.74 5.44
CA ILE A 11 -6.18 19.71 6.79
C ILE A 11 -5.70 21.13 7.10
N ARG A 12 -6.42 21.81 7.99
CA ARG A 12 -6.28 23.26 8.23
C ARG A 12 -6.43 24.07 6.93
N ARG A 13 -5.34 24.59 6.37
CA ARG A 13 -5.33 25.42 5.15
C ARG A 13 -4.82 24.68 3.92
N ASP A 14 -4.27 23.50 4.10
CA ASP A 14 -3.57 22.74 3.06
C ASP A 14 -4.45 21.59 2.54
N LEU A 15 -4.24 21.23 1.28
CA LEU A 15 -4.91 20.13 0.60
C LEU A 15 -3.98 18.92 0.44
N TYR A 16 -4.53 17.74 0.65
CA TYR A 16 -3.83 16.47 0.62
C TYR A 16 -4.70 15.41 -0.06
N THR A 17 -4.17 14.64 -1.00
CA THR A 17 -4.90 13.50 -1.58
C THR A 17 -4.43 12.20 -0.95
N ILE A 18 -5.37 11.30 -0.64
CA ILE A 18 -5.09 9.96 -0.11
C ILE A 18 -4.60 9.08 -1.25
N LEU A 19 -3.29 8.79 -1.26
CA LEU A 19 -2.68 7.87 -2.21
C LEU A 19 -2.46 6.47 -1.65
N GLY A 20 -2.61 6.26 -0.35
CA GLY A 20 -2.50 4.94 0.26
C GLY A 20 -3.47 4.81 1.42
N LYS A 21 -3.98 3.61 1.63
CA LYS A 21 -4.82 3.27 2.78
C LYS A 21 -4.46 1.89 3.26
N ILE A 22 -4.25 1.76 4.56
CA ILE A 22 -4.02 0.50 5.25
C ILE A 22 -5.18 0.33 6.24
N ARG A 23 -5.77 -0.85 6.27
CA ARG A 23 -6.66 -1.29 7.35
C ARG A 23 -5.94 -2.36 8.14
N TYR A 24 -5.83 -2.20 9.44
CA TYR A 24 -5.21 -3.19 10.31
C TYR A 24 -6.14 -3.61 11.45
N ILE A 25 -5.78 -4.72 12.09
CA ILE A 25 -6.35 -5.17 13.35
C ILE A 25 -5.22 -5.25 14.38
N ASP A 26 -5.39 -4.61 15.54
CA ASP A 26 -4.41 -4.64 16.62
C ASP A 26 -4.51 -5.93 17.45
N THR A 27 -3.59 -6.13 18.39
CA THR A 27 -3.59 -7.24 19.37
C THR A 27 -4.86 -7.36 20.19
N HIS A 28 -5.64 -6.28 20.30
CA HIS A 28 -6.89 -6.22 21.06
C HIS A 28 -8.13 -6.40 20.16
N GLY A 29 -7.94 -6.76 18.89
CA GLY A 29 -9.02 -6.93 17.92
C GLY A 29 -9.63 -5.62 17.42
N LYS A 30 -9.01 -4.47 17.71
CA LYS A 30 -9.49 -3.15 17.27
C LYS A 30 -9.07 -2.91 15.83
N ILE A 31 -10.01 -2.43 15.03
CA ILE A 31 -9.77 -2.07 13.63
C ILE A 31 -9.31 -0.61 13.57
N GLY A 32 -8.17 -0.38 12.93
CA GLY A 32 -7.62 0.94 12.64
C GLY A 32 -7.42 1.18 11.15
N TYR A 33 -7.16 2.44 10.82
CA TYR A 33 -6.83 2.87 9.46
C TYR A 33 -5.67 3.85 9.48
N GLU A 34 -4.77 3.68 8.52
CA GLU A 34 -3.70 4.60 8.19
C GLU A 34 -3.86 5.08 6.74
N TYR A 35 -3.59 6.35 6.52
CA TYR A 35 -3.74 7.00 5.23
C TYR A 35 -2.43 7.65 4.81
N LYS A 36 -1.86 7.23 3.68
CA LYS A 36 -0.75 7.92 3.02
C LYS A 36 -1.31 9.13 2.28
N LEU A 37 -0.87 10.31 2.68
CA LEU A 37 -1.31 11.60 2.18
C LEU A 37 -0.22 12.24 1.33
N VAL A 38 -0.58 12.80 0.18
CA VAL A 38 0.31 13.61 -0.65
C VAL A 38 -0.19 15.05 -0.70
N LYS A 39 0.64 15.97 -0.23
CA LYS A 39 0.33 17.40 -0.18
C LYS A 39 0.34 18.02 -1.58
N HIS A 40 -0.73 18.70 -1.97
CA HIS A 40 -0.87 19.31 -3.31
C HIS A 40 0.23 20.32 -3.63
N LYS A 41 0.67 21.10 -2.64
CA LYS A 41 1.60 22.22 -2.85
C LYS A 41 2.99 21.78 -3.32
N ASN A 42 3.46 20.62 -2.88
CA ASN A 42 4.87 20.22 -3.04
C ASN A 42 5.08 18.71 -3.11
N ASN A 43 4.01 17.92 -3.24
CA ASN A 43 4.03 16.47 -3.27
C ASN A 43 4.70 15.81 -2.05
N ALA A 44 4.83 16.53 -0.93
CA ALA A 44 5.37 15.96 0.29
C ALA A 44 4.40 14.92 0.86
N GLU A 45 4.98 13.80 1.33
CA GLU A 45 4.24 12.65 1.84
C GLU A 45 4.10 12.72 3.36
N PHE A 46 2.91 12.37 3.82
CA PHE A 46 2.51 12.35 5.23
C PHE A 46 1.65 11.14 5.50
N TRP A 47 1.43 10.85 6.77
CA TRP A 47 0.54 9.81 7.24
C TRP A 47 -0.50 10.39 8.19
N LEU A 48 -1.70 9.82 8.14
CA LEU A 48 -2.81 10.17 9.02
C LEU A 48 -3.41 8.90 9.60
N SER A 49 -3.53 8.82 10.92
CA SER A 49 -4.20 7.73 11.63
C SER A 49 -5.16 8.30 12.67
N TRP A 50 -6.22 7.56 12.97
CA TRP A 50 -7.21 7.97 13.98
C TRP A 50 -6.82 7.42 15.35
N ASP A 51 -6.57 8.31 16.31
CA ASP A 51 -6.37 7.94 17.70
C ASP A 51 -7.69 8.07 18.47
N LYS A 52 -8.28 6.93 18.80
CA LYS A 52 -9.54 6.85 19.53
C LYS A 52 -9.42 7.32 20.98
N ARG A 53 -8.25 7.19 21.63
CA ARG A 53 -8.05 7.61 23.02
C ARG A 53 -8.01 9.14 23.10
N ARG A 54 -7.40 9.78 22.10
CA ARG A 54 -7.24 11.23 21.99
C ARG A 54 -8.42 11.93 21.32
N ASP A 55 -9.33 11.19 20.68
CA ASP A 55 -10.40 11.72 19.80
C ASP A 55 -9.84 12.69 18.74
N ALA A 56 -8.65 12.37 18.22
CA ALA A 56 -7.89 13.21 17.30
C ALA A 56 -7.18 12.35 16.25
N TYR A 57 -6.76 12.98 15.15
CA TYR A 57 -5.89 12.32 14.19
C TYR A 57 -4.42 12.54 14.56
N GLN A 58 -3.61 11.50 14.51
CA GLN A 58 -2.16 11.64 14.49
C GLN A 58 -1.75 11.95 13.04
N PHE A 59 -1.10 13.08 12.84
CA PHE A 59 -0.59 13.51 11.55
C PHE A 59 0.94 13.50 11.59
N SER A 60 1.54 12.64 10.79
CA SER A 60 2.96 12.33 10.89
C SER A 60 3.65 12.32 9.52
N LYS A 61 4.97 12.24 9.55
CA LYS A 61 5.81 12.00 8.38
C LYS A 61 6.98 11.12 8.76
N LEU A 62 7.47 10.35 7.80
CA LEU A 62 8.67 9.54 7.97
C LEU A 62 9.87 10.40 8.40
N CYS A 63 10.71 9.84 9.26
CA CYS A 63 11.93 10.45 9.76
C CYS A 63 13.01 9.39 9.99
N GLY A 64 14.20 9.85 10.41
CA GLY A 64 15.27 8.94 10.82
C GLY A 64 15.02 8.34 12.21
N LYS A 65 15.86 7.36 12.56
CA LYS A 65 15.81 6.58 13.81
C LYS A 65 15.95 7.38 15.12
N ALA A 66 16.35 8.64 15.07
CA ALA A 66 16.65 9.44 16.25
C ALA A 66 15.37 9.79 17.03
N LEU A 67 15.10 9.02 18.09
CA LEU A 67 14.06 9.33 19.07
C LEU A 67 14.47 10.59 19.86
N PRO A 68 13.62 11.64 19.89
CA PRO A 68 13.87 12.82 20.72
C PRO A 68 13.93 12.47 22.22
N ALA A 69 14.82 13.14 22.96
CA ALA A 69 15.12 12.82 24.36
C ALA A 69 13.93 13.02 25.33
N ASP A 70 12.93 13.82 24.94
CA ASP A 70 11.76 14.20 25.71
C ASP A 70 10.54 13.28 25.49
N MET A 71 10.71 12.20 24.71
CA MET A 71 9.63 11.29 24.33
C MET A 71 9.45 10.13 25.34
N LYS A 72 8.20 9.83 25.68
CA LYS A 72 7.80 8.72 26.56
C LYS A 72 6.93 7.74 25.79
N LEU A 73 7.16 6.44 25.99
CA LEU A 73 6.32 5.38 25.42
C LEU A 73 4.92 5.45 26.02
N VAL A 74 3.89 5.53 25.17
CA VAL A 74 2.48 5.64 25.58
C VAL A 74 1.59 4.49 25.09
N ASP A 75 2.03 3.82 24.02
CA ASP A 75 1.37 2.63 23.49
C ASP A 75 2.39 1.71 22.80
N SER A 76 2.09 0.42 22.76
CA SER A 76 2.87 -0.55 22.00
C SER A 76 2.08 -1.83 21.81
N GLY A 77 2.28 -2.49 20.68
CA GLY A 77 1.62 -3.75 20.40
C GLY A 77 2.02 -4.33 19.06
N TYR A 78 1.13 -5.15 18.53
CA TYR A 78 1.22 -5.65 17.16
C TYR A 78 -0.03 -5.23 16.40
N GLU A 79 0.16 -5.04 15.11
CA GLU A 79 -0.93 -4.83 14.16
C GLU A 79 -0.73 -5.76 12.97
N MET A 80 -1.83 -6.31 12.48
CA MET A 80 -1.86 -7.14 11.28
C MET A 80 -2.68 -6.44 10.21
N VAL A 81 -2.10 -6.31 9.02
CA VAL A 81 -2.77 -5.70 7.86
C VAL A 81 -3.88 -6.63 7.37
N THR A 82 -5.07 -6.08 7.21
CA THR A 82 -6.29 -6.78 6.76
C THR A 82 -6.86 -6.23 5.47
N GLY A 83 -6.30 -5.14 4.93
CA GLY A 83 -6.69 -4.60 3.64
C GLY A 83 -5.83 -3.40 3.24
N THR A 84 -5.58 -3.26 1.93
CA THR A 84 -4.70 -2.23 1.38
C THR A 84 -5.28 -1.61 0.11
N TRP A 85 -5.10 -0.30 -0.06
CA TRP A 85 -5.51 0.44 -1.25
C TRP A 85 -4.43 1.46 -1.62
N GLY A 86 -4.31 1.74 -2.93
CA GLY A 86 -3.31 2.69 -3.42
C GLY A 86 -1.85 2.23 -3.25
N GLU A 87 -0.96 3.20 -3.05
CA GLU A 87 0.48 3.14 -2.83
C GLU A 87 0.80 2.89 -1.36
N VAL A 88 0.92 1.62 -1.00
CA VAL A 88 1.41 1.18 0.30
C VAL A 88 2.31 -0.03 0.06
N ASP A 89 3.42 -0.11 0.79
CA ASP A 89 4.41 -1.19 0.64
C ASP A 89 4.17 -2.32 1.66
N VAL A 90 2.89 -2.65 1.85
CA VAL A 90 2.47 -3.73 2.76
C VAL A 90 1.39 -4.59 2.10
N GLY A 91 1.45 -5.89 2.37
CA GLY A 91 0.49 -6.90 1.96
C GLY A 91 -0.55 -7.19 3.03
N THR A 92 -1.65 -7.84 2.63
CA THR A 92 -2.57 -8.42 3.62
C THR A 92 -1.84 -9.53 4.37
N THR A 93 -2.05 -9.66 5.67
CA THR A 93 -1.36 -10.56 6.62
C THR A 93 0.03 -10.12 7.08
N ASP A 94 0.58 -9.04 6.52
CA ASP A 94 1.80 -8.46 7.07
C ASP A 94 1.55 -7.94 8.49
N THR A 95 2.56 -8.10 9.34
CA THR A 95 2.48 -7.70 10.75
C THR A 95 3.58 -6.70 11.08
N ALA A 96 3.23 -5.62 11.77
CA ALA A 96 4.17 -4.72 12.40
C ALA A 96 4.10 -4.86 13.92
N LYS A 97 5.25 -4.71 14.58
CA LYS A 97 5.31 -4.37 15.99
C LYS A 97 5.44 -2.86 16.11
N TYR A 98 4.45 -2.21 16.71
CA TYR A 98 4.43 -0.76 16.85
C TYR A 98 4.80 -0.31 18.26
N LYS A 99 5.39 0.88 18.35
CA LYS A 99 5.61 1.64 19.58
C LYS A 99 5.28 3.11 19.31
N GLU A 100 4.38 3.66 20.10
CA GLU A 100 3.97 5.06 20.04
C GLU A 100 4.56 5.81 21.24
N TYR A 101 5.16 6.96 20.95
CA TYR A 101 5.74 7.84 21.94
C TYR A 101 5.14 9.24 21.82
N GLU A 102 5.05 9.92 22.96
CA GLU A 102 4.60 11.30 23.06
C GLU A 102 5.56 12.12 23.92
N ASN A 103 5.67 13.42 23.64
CA ASN A 103 6.34 14.33 24.57
C ASN A 103 5.49 14.58 25.83
N VAL A 104 6.07 15.23 26.84
CA VAL A 104 5.42 15.48 28.13
C VAL A 104 4.06 16.16 28.00
N ASP A 105 3.92 17.08 27.04
CA ASP A 105 2.69 17.83 26.80
C ASP A 105 1.67 17.10 25.90
N GLY A 106 2.05 15.94 25.35
CA GLY A 106 1.22 15.17 24.42
C GLY A 106 0.92 15.89 23.11
N THR A 107 1.77 16.85 22.70
CA THR A 107 1.61 17.66 21.50
C THR A 107 2.40 17.12 20.31
N ALA A 108 3.53 16.48 20.56
CA ALA A 108 4.37 15.84 19.56
C ALA A 108 4.33 14.32 19.72
N THR A 109 4.31 13.62 18.60
CA THR A 109 4.29 12.16 18.55
C THR A 109 5.52 11.63 17.81
N PHE A 110 5.94 10.43 18.19
CA PHE A 110 6.94 9.66 17.48
C PHE A 110 6.49 8.20 17.44
N SER A 111 6.44 7.61 16.25
CA SER A 111 6.05 6.21 16.08
C SER A 111 7.20 5.39 15.53
N VAL A 112 7.26 4.13 15.94
CA VAL A 112 8.17 3.11 15.41
C VAL A 112 7.34 1.92 14.99
N GLN A 113 7.43 1.51 13.73
CA GLN A 113 6.82 0.29 13.21
C GLN A 113 7.93 -0.64 12.74
N GLU A 114 8.09 -1.77 13.44
CA GLU A 114 9.05 -2.83 13.10
C GLU A 114 8.32 -3.86 12.23
N TRP A 115 8.61 -3.86 10.93
CA TRP A 115 8.11 -4.80 9.93
C TRP A 115 9.09 -5.98 9.75
N ALA A 116 8.75 -6.94 8.88
CA ALA A 116 9.59 -8.12 8.64
C ALA A 116 10.99 -7.79 8.08
N PHE A 117 11.09 -6.77 7.22
CA PHE A 117 12.33 -6.42 6.50
C PHE A 117 12.86 -5.02 6.81
N GLU A 118 12.06 -4.18 7.47
CA GLU A 118 12.44 -2.80 7.75
C GLU A 118 11.86 -2.29 9.06
N THR A 119 12.36 -1.14 9.50
CA THR A 119 11.81 -0.42 10.64
C THR A 119 11.58 1.02 10.22
N GLU A 120 10.33 1.43 10.26
CA GLU A 120 9.92 2.78 9.93
C GLU A 120 9.82 3.62 11.20
N TYR A 121 10.24 4.88 11.07
CA TYR A 121 10.17 5.87 12.13
C TYR A 121 9.38 7.05 11.59
N SER A 122 8.38 7.52 12.33
CA SER A 122 7.65 8.73 11.97
C SER A 122 7.59 9.70 13.13
N LYS A 123 7.57 10.99 12.80
CA LYS A 123 7.32 12.07 13.75
C LYS A 123 6.11 12.87 13.34
N GLY A 124 5.32 13.29 14.32
CA GLY A 124 4.04 13.93 14.08
C GLY A 124 3.52 14.75 15.25
N PHE A 125 2.23 15.05 15.17
CA PHE A 125 1.46 15.75 16.18
C PHE A 125 -0.01 15.39 16.03
N TYR A 126 -0.81 15.67 17.06
CA TYR A 126 -2.26 15.48 17.00
C TYR A 126 -2.97 16.68 16.34
N ILE A 127 -3.97 16.37 15.51
CA ILE A 127 -4.86 17.32 14.86
C ILE A 127 -6.30 16.97 15.24
N ASN A 128 -7.01 17.92 15.82
CA ASN A 128 -8.43 17.72 16.13
C ASN A 128 -9.25 17.45 14.87
N LYS A 129 -10.28 16.63 15.03
CA LYS A 129 -11.17 16.22 13.94
C LYS A 129 -11.82 17.40 13.21
N GLU A 130 -12.11 18.53 13.87
CA GLU A 130 -12.70 19.71 13.22
C GLU A 130 -11.79 20.35 12.15
N TYR A 131 -10.48 20.06 12.17
CA TYR A 131 -9.54 20.58 11.18
C TYR A 131 -9.30 19.63 10.01
N VAL A 132 -10.01 18.51 9.94
CA VAL A 132 -9.87 17.50 8.87
C VAL A 132 -11.23 17.28 8.22
N SER A 133 -11.36 17.66 6.95
CA SER A 133 -12.59 17.48 6.18
C SER A 133 -12.31 17.01 4.76
N VAL A 134 -13.24 16.25 4.18
CA VAL A 134 -13.18 15.90 2.75
C VAL A 134 -13.50 17.15 1.93
N GLU A 135 -12.62 17.47 0.99
CA GLU A 135 -12.79 18.55 0.01
C GLU A 135 -13.27 17.93 -1.32
N LYS A 136 -14.49 18.28 -1.75
CA LYS A 136 -15.11 17.67 -2.94
C LYS A 136 -14.73 18.38 -4.24
N ASP A 137 -14.48 19.69 -4.15
CA ASP A 137 -14.31 20.55 -5.32
C ASP A 137 -12.83 20.93 -5.55
N SER A 138 -11.89 20.18 -4.95
CA SER A 138 -10.47 20.38 -5.18
C SER A 138 -10.02 19.73 -6.48
N GLU A 139 -9.35 20.50 -7.33
CA GLU A 139 -8.59 19.96 -8.45
C GLU A 139 -7.35 19.21 -7.92
N VAL A 140 -7.23 17.93 -8.27
CA VAL A 140 -6.05 17.13 -7.97
C VAL A 140 -4.95 17.49 -8.96
N THR A 141 -3.74 17.73 -8.47
CA THR A 141 -2.62 18.14 -9.33
C THR A 141 -2.23 17.03 -10.30
N GLU A 142 -1.75 17.39 -11.50
CA GLU A 142 -1.30 16.43 -12.52
C GLU A 142 -0.27 15.44 -11.96
N SER A 143 0.67 15.91 -11.14
CA SER A 143 1.67 15.04 -10.51
C SER A 143 1.09 13.99 -9.56
N ILE A 144 -0.03 14.29 -8.89
CA ILE A 144 -0.73 13.32 -8.05
C ILE A 144 -1.52 12.34 -8.93
N LEU A 145 -2.14 12.83 -10.00
CA LEU A 145 -2.83 11.98 -10.98
C LEU A 145 -1.86 11.00 -11.66
N ASP A 146 -0.65 11.44 -12.00
CA ASP A 146 0.41 10.61 -12.58
C ASP A 146 0.88 9.51 -11.60
N LYS A 147 1.05 9.85 -10.31
CA LYS A 147 1.28 8.85 -9.26
C LYS A 147 0.14 7.82 -9.21
N MET A 148 -1.12 8.28 -9.18
CA MET A 148 -2.30 7.40 -9.17
C MET A 148 -2.36 6.46 -10.39
N ASP A 149 -2.04 6.98 -11.57
CA ASP A 149 -2.02 6.20 -12.81
C ASP A 149 -0.90 5.15 -12.79
N THR A 150 0.30 5.54 -12.34
CA THR A 150 1.44 4.64 -12.15
C THR A 150 1.09 3.48 -11.21
N ILE A 151 0.47 3.76 -10.07
CA ILE A 151 0.04 2.72 -9.11
C ILE A 151 -0.99 1.78 -9.73
N LYS A 152 -1.97 2.32 -10.48
CA LYS A 152 -2.96 1.50 -11.19
C LYS A 152 -2.27 0.56 -12.16
N LYS A 153 -1.37 1.08 -13.01
CA LYS A 153 -0.59 0.30 -13.97
C LYS A 153 0.23 -0.79 -13.29
N LEU A 154 0.97 -0.47 -12.22
CA LEU A 154 1.77 -1.43 -11.47
C LEU A 154 0.92 -2.56 -10.86
N LYS A 155 -0.28 -2.26 -10.32
CA LYS A 155 -1.19 -3.29 -9.80
C LYS A 155 -1.68 -4.27 -10.86
N PHE A 156 -1.78 -3.86 -12.12
CA PHE A 156 -2.13 -4.76 -13.22
C PHE A 156 -0.91 -5.50 -13.77
N ILE A 157 0.22 -4.81 -13.94
CA ILE A 157 1.43 -5.38 -14.55
C ILE A 157 2.11 -6.38 -13.61
N GLY A 158 2.16 -6.10 -12.29
CA GLY A 158 2.84 -6.94 -11.30
C GLY A 158 2.40 -8.41 -11.35
N PRO A 159 1.10 -8.71 -11.22
CA PRO A 159 0.60 -10.09 -11.32
C PRO A 159 0.89 -10.74 -12.68
N ILE A 160 0.76 -10.00 -13.79
CA ILE A 160 1.04 -10.54 -15.14
C ILE A 160 2.52 -10.89 -15.26
N GLY A 161 3.41 -10.01 -14.80
CA GLY A 161 4.85 -10.25 -14.77
C GLY A 161 5.22 -11.46 -13.91
N TRP A 162 4.60 -11.60 -12.73
CA TRP A 162 4.76 -12.78 -11.87
C TRP A 162 4.33 -14.08 -12.57
N ILE A 163 3.17 -14.08 -13.23
CA ILE A 163 2.67 -15.23 -13.98
C ILE A 163 3.63 -15.58 -15.12
N LEU A 164 4.06 -14.60 -15.92
CA LEU A 164 5.01 -14.82 -17.01
C LEU A 164 6.37 -15.32 -16.50
N GLY A 165 6.87 -14.78 -15.39
CA GLY A 165 8.11 -15.20 -14.76
C GLY A 165 8.06 -16.65 -14.27
N ASN A 166 6.97 -17.03 -13.58
CA ASN A 166 6.76 -18.42 -13.18
C ASN A 166 6.58 -19.34 -14.40
N LEU A 167 5.81 -18.92 -15.41
CA LEU A 167 5.64 -19.70 -16.65
C LEU A 167 6.98 -19.98 -17.33
N LEU A 168 7.87 -18.98 -17.42
CA LEU A 168 9.20 -19.14 -18.01
C LEU A 168 10.14 -19.99 -17.14
N LEU A 169 10.11 -19.84 -15.82
CA LEU A 169 10.93 -20.62 -14.89
C LEU A 169 10.54 -22.11 -14.91
N TYR A 170 9.25 -22.37 -14.99
CA TYR A 170 8.70 -23.72 -14.95
C TYR A 170 8.53 -24.36 -16.33
N MET A 171 8.59 -23.59 -17.42
CA MET A 171 8.55 -24.08 -18.81
C MET A 171 9.40 -25.34 -19.06
N PRO A 172 10.69 -25.41 -18.62
CA PRO A 172 11.53 -26.59 -18.84
C PRO A 172 11.06 -27.86 -18.12
N ILE A 173 10.34 -27.71 -16.99
CA ILE A 173 9.83 -28.81 -16.17
C ILE A 173 8.42 -29.22 -16.64
N PHE A 174 7.62 -28.24 -17.10
CA PHE A 174 6.29 -28.45 -17.65
C PHE A 174 6.31 -29.10 -19.04
N ASP A 175 7.35 -28.84 -19.86
CA ASP A 175 7.47 -29.31 -21.25
C ASP A 175 7.59 -30.83 -21.42
N ILE A 176 8.06 -31.58 -20.41
CA ILE A 176 8.31 -33.02 -20.61
C ILE A 176 7.17 -33.87 -20.05
N LYS A 177 6.60 -33.51 -18.90
CA LYS A 177 5.67 -34.40 -18.18
C LYS A 177 4.22 -34.21 -18.60
N ILE A 178 3.71 -32.97 -18.57
CA ILE A 178 2.33 -32.66 -19.01
C ILE A 178 2.17 -32.88 -20.51
N LEU A 179 3.22 -32.61 -21.28
CA LEU A 179 3.18 -32.78 -22.73
C LEU A 179 3.03 -34.28 -23.11
N ASN A 180 3.64 -35.17 -22.33
CA ASN A 180 3.42 -36.62 -22.42
C ASN A 180 2.03 -37.02 -21.91
N ASP A 181 1.60 -36.52 -20.74
CA ASP A 181 0.29 -36.85 -20.16
C ASP A 181 -0.89 -36.33 -21.01
N VAL A 182 -0.79 -35.13 -21.59
CA VAL A 182 -1.80 -34.53 -22.49
C VAL A 182 -1.84 -35.26 -23.84
N ARG A 183 -0.68 -35.65 -24.39
CA ARG A 183 -0.64 -36.52 -25.57
C ARG A 183 -1.31 -37.86 -25.27
N ASP A 184 -1.05 -38.44 -24.12
CA ASP A 184 -1.58 -39.77 -23.75
C ASP A 184 -3.08 -39.72 -23.42
N VAL A 185 -3.61 -38.60 -22.89
CA VAL A 185 -5.04 -38.43 -22.56
C VAL A 185 -5.88 -37.88 -23.73
N LEU A 186 -5.36 -36.93 -24.51
CA LEU A 186 -6.12 -36.24 -25.58
C LEU A 186 -5.69 -36.67 -26.99
N THR A 187 -4.65 -37.50 -27.14
CA THR A 187 -4.07 -37.91 -28.45
C THR A 187 -3.66 -36.73 -29.35
N TRP A 188 -3.35 -35.58 -28.75
CA TRP A 188 -2.99 -34.38 -29.50
C TRP A 188 -1.48 -34.29 -29.76
N PRO A 189 -1.04 -33.80 -30.95
CA PRO A 189 0.37 -33.61 -31.23
C PRO A 189 0.96 -32.49 -30.36
N TYR A 190 2.24 -32.63 -30.01
CA TYR A 190 3.05 -31.67 -29.25
C TYR A 190 2.92 -30.20 -29.69
N ILE A 191 2.63 -29.97 -30.98
CA ILE A 191 2.44 -28.67 -31.62
C ILE A 191 1.25 -27.90 -31.03
N VAL A 192 0.18 -28.59 -30.61
CA VAL A 192 -1.05 -27.95 -30.12
C VAL A 192 -0.86 -27.37 -28.73
N ALA A 193 -0.16 -28.10 -27.84
CA ALA A 193 0.13 -27.62 -26.49
C ALA A 193 1.11 -26.43 -26.48
N GLY A 194 2.16 -26.45 -27.32
CA GLY A 194 3.06 -25.31 -27.49
C GLY A 194 2.37 -24.05 -28.04
N SER A 195 1.37 -24.23 -28.92
CA SER A 195 0.59 -23.13 -29.48
C SER A 195 -0.31 -22.44 -28.45
N ILE A 196 -0.84 -23.18 -27.46
CA ILE A 196 -1.64 -22.62 -26.36
C ILE A 196 -0.76 -21.76 -25.44
N VAL A 197 0.44 -22.24 -25.10
CA VAL A 197 1.40 -21.49 -24.25
C VAL A 197 1.85 -20.21 -24.96
N LEU A 198 2.19 -20.28 -26.25
CA LEU A 198 2.46 -19.11 -27.08
C LEU A 198 1.27 -18.14 -27.13
N GLY A 199 0.04 -18.65 -27.25
CA GLY A 199 -1.18 -17.84 -27.21
C GLY A 199 -1.34 -17.06 -25.90
N ILE A 200 -1.04 -17.67 -24.75
CA ILE A 200 -1.07 -17.01 -23.44
C ILE A 200 -0.02 -15.89 -23.36
N ILE A 201 1.21 -16.16 -23.82
CA ILE A 201 2.29 -15.15 -23.83
C ILE A 201 1.91 -13.95 -24.72
N VAL A 202 1.38 -14.20 -25.92
CA VAL A 202 0.94 -13.15 -26.84
C VAL A 202 -0.20 -12.34 -26.23
N ALA A 203 -1.19 -12.99 -25.60
CA ALA A 203 -2.29 -12.31 -24.94
C ALA A 203 -1.82 -11.44 -23.76
N CYS A 204 -0.93 -11.95 -22.90
CA CYS A 204 -0.34 -11.18 -21.79
C CYS A 204 0.45 -9.97 -22.30
N THR A 205 1.27 -10.16 -23.34
CA THR A 205 2.06 -9.07 -23.95
C THR A 205 1.16 -7.99 -24.55
N PHE A 206 0.08 -8.40 -25.23
CA PHE A 206 -0.91 -7.49 -25.79
C PHE A 206 -1.63 -6.68 -24.70
N ILE A 207 -2.05 -7.33 -23.61
CA ILE A 207 -2.69 -6.66 -22.46
C ILE A 207 -1.74 -5.63 -21.84
N ILE A 208 -0.47 -6.00 -21.58
CA ILE A 208 0.54 -5.07 -21.06
C ILE A 208 0.70 -3.87 -22.00
N SER A 209 0.84 -4.12 -23.31
CA SER A 209 1.03 -3.04 -24.31
C SER A 209 -0.14 -2.04 -24.34
N ARG A 210 -1.36 -2.50 -24.04
CA ARG A 210 -2.56 -1.67 -24.02
C ARG A 210 -2.73 -0.90 -22.72
N ILE A 211 -2.21 -1.43 -21.61
CA ILE A 211 -2.18 -0.74 -20.31
C ILE A 211 -1.08 0.33 -20.27
N MET A 212 -0.01 0.16 -21.05
CA MET A 212 1.10 1.11 -21.14
C MET A 212 0.89 2.28 -22.12
N ARG A 213 -0.06 2.17 -23.05
CA ARG A 213 -0.50 3.27 -23.94
C ARG A 213 -1.41 4.24 -23.22
#